data_AF-A0A9E5BLV3-F1
#
_entry.id   AF-A0A9E5BLV3-F1
#
_cell.length_a   1.000
_cell.length_b   1.000
_cell.length_c   1.000
_cell.angle_alpha   90.00
_cell.angle_beta   90.00
_cell.angle_gamma   90.00
#
_symmetry.space_group_name_H-M   'P 1'
#
loop_
_entity.id
_entity.type
_entity.pdbx_description
1 polymer ?
#
loop_
_entity_poly.entity_id
_entity_poly.type
_entity_poly.pdbx_seq_one_letter_code
_entity_poly.pdbx_strand_id
1 'polypeptide(L)'
;MLSENDITFLVAAQSLELAARDLYANAISRKTKSDEEQGLLTLLHSHHAAYEQTLNGVLSKRAALKRNDEAYTRFFALLSNADNFWTTLLELENTAIATHTAIIAKLESAKHASLLASITTVQARHAAMLATRISTNLDLALENTAQSLVAP
;
A
#
# COMPACT_ATOMS: atom_id res chain seq x y z
N MET A 1 -1.06 -18.89 -18.54
CA MET A 1 -1.76 -19.27 -17.29
C MET A 1 -0.87 -18.83 -16.13
N LEU A 2 -1.42 -18.23 -15.07
CA LEU A 2 -0.63 -17.90 -13.88
C LEU A 2 -0.13 -19.19 -13.22
N SER A 3 1.12 -19.22 -12.77
CA SER A 3 1.62 -20.31 -11.93
C SER A 3 1.07 -20.20 -10.51
N GLU A 4 1.07 -21.30 -9.77
CA GLU A 4 0.64 -21.30 -8.36
C GLU A 4 1.49 -20.35 -7.50
N ASN A 5 2.80 -20.27 -7.80
CA ASN A 5 3.70 -19.35 -7.13
C ASN A 5 3.31 -17.88 -7.39
N ASP A 6 3.06 -17.50 -8.65
CA ASP A 6 2.57 -16.15 -9.00
C ASP A 6 1.22 -15.85 -8.33
N ILE A 7 0.32 -16.82 -8.27
CA ILE A 7 -0.99 -16.66 -7.63
C ILE A 7 -0.81 -16.35 -6.15
N THR A 8 -0.02 -17.14 -5.43
CA THR A 8 0.24 -16.93 -3.99
C THR A 8 0.75 -15.52 -3.72
N PHE A 9 1.72 -15.05 -4.49
CA PHE A 9 2.29 -13.72 -4.27
C PHE A 9 1.37 -12.58 -4.70
N LEU A 10 0.66 -12.71 -5.82
CA LEU A 10 -0.29 -11.68 -6.25
C LEU A 10 -1.50 -11.59 -5.32
N VAL A 11 -1.94 -12.71 -4.71
CA VAL A 11 -2.96 -12.71 -3.66
C VAL A 11 -2.47 -11.95 -2.42
N ALA A 12 -1.20 -12.15 -2.02
CA ALA A 12 -0.61 -11.41 -0.91
C ALA A 12 -0.55 -9.90 -1.19
N ALA A 13 -0.13 -9.50 -2.40
CA ALA A 13 -0.14 -8.10 -2.84
C ALA A 13 -1.57 -7.51 -2.80
N GLN A 14 -2.55 -8.22 -3.39
CA GLN A 14 -3.94 -7.76 -3.39
C GLN A 14 -4.50 -7.60 -1.98
N SER A 15 -4.20 -8.55 -1.09
CA SER A 15 -4.63 -8.51 0.31
C SER A 15 -4.05 -7.29 1.05
N LEU A 16 -2.81 -6.91 0.76
CA LEU A 16 -2.19 -5.70 1.29
C LEU A 16 -2.86 -4.43 0.74
N GLU A 17 -3.15 -4.38 -0.56
CA GLU A 17 -3.86 -3.23 -1.16
C GLU A 17 -5.27 -3.05 -0.60
N LEU A 18 -5.98 -4.14 -0.33
CA LEU A 18 -7.26 -4.10 0.39
C LEU A 18 -7.10 -3.51 1.81
N ALA A 19 -6.00 -3.82 2.51
CA ALA A 19 -5.74 -3.27 3.84
C ALA A 19 -5.47 -1.76 3.76
N ALA A 20 -4.62 -1.34 2.84
CA ALA A 20 -4.31 0.08 2.63
C ALA A 20 -5.56 0.88 2.24
N ARG A 21 -6.36 0.39 1.28
CA ARG A 21 -7.66 0.97 0.92
C ARG A 21 -8.53 1.20 2.15
N ASP A 22 -8.73 0.17 2.97
CA ASP A 22 -9.60 0.25 4.13
C ASP A 22 -9.04 1.19 5.22
N LEU A 23 -7.71 1.26 5.39
CA LEU A 23 -7.05 2.18 6.31
C LEU A 23 -7.24 3.64 5.89
N TYR A 24 -7.07 3.95 4.59
CA TYR A 24 -7.35 5.29 4.08
C TYR A 24 -8.84 5.64 4.16
N ALA A 25 -9.75 4.70 3.87
CA ALA A 25 -11.18 4.91 4.07
C ALA A 25 -11.51 5.28 5.53
N ASN A 26 -10.87 4.60 6.49
CA ASN A 26 -11.00 4.94 7.90
C ASN A 26 -10.39 6.30 8.24
N ALA A 27 -9.24 6.66 7.67
CA ALA A 27 -8.63 7.96 7.88
C ALA A 27 -9.54 9.10 7.40
N ILE A 28 -10.14 8.95 6.21
CA ILE A 28 -11.08 9.92 5.62
C ILE A 28 -12.33 10.07 6.50
N SER A 29 -12.89 8.96 7.00
CA SER A 29 -14.16 8.96 7.74
C SER A 29 -14.10 9.72 9.06
N ARG A 30 -12.90 9.92 9.62
CA ARG A 30 -12.68 10.68 10.86
C ARG A 30 -12.94 12.17 10.70
N LYS A 31 -12.82 12.71 9.47
CA LYS A 31 -13.04 14.14 9.17
C LYS A 31 -12.27 15.11 10.08
N THR A 32 -11.05 14.75 10.46
CA THR A 32 -10.19 15.54 11.36
C THR A 32 -9.17 16.41 10.63
N LYS A 33 -9.11 16.33 9.30
CA LYS A 33 -8.16 17.05 8.45
C LYS A 33 -8.83 18.17 7.66
N SER A 34 -8.04 19.12 7.18
CA SER A 34 -8.52 20.19 6.28
C SER A 34 -9.07 19.63 4.97
N ASP A 35 -9.83 20.44 4.22
CA ASP A 35 -10.41 20.01 2.94
C ASP A 35 -9.33 19.57 1.92
N GLU A 36 -8.20 20.28 1.87
CA GLU A 36 -7.07 19.92 1.03
C GLU A 36 -6.48 18.54 1.42
N GLU A 37 -6.24 18.35 2.71
CA GLU A 37 -5.73 17.07 3.23
C GLU A 37 -6.75 15.94 3.06
N GLN A 38 -8.05 16.21 3.16
CA GLN A 38 -9.10 15.24 2.88
C GLN A 38 -9.16 14.88 1.39
N GLY A 39 -8.96 15.86 0.52
CA GLY A 39 -8.80 15.62 -0.92
C GLY A 39 -7.61 14.71 -1.20
N LEU A 40 -6.49 14.94 -0.51
CA LEU A 40 -5.30 14.10 -0.60
C LEU A 40 -5.54 12.65 -0.15
N LEU A 41 -6.12 12.47 1.04
CA LEU A 41 -6.44 11.14 1.57
C LEU A 41 -7.41 10.40 0.65
N THR A 42 -8.39 11.11 0.08
CA THR A 42 -9.36 10.56 -0.88
C THR A 42 -8.69 10.11 -2.19
N LEU A 43 -7.70 10.87 -2.67
CA LEU A 43 -6.91 10.50 -3.84
C LEU A 43 -6.07 9.23 -3.57
N LEU A 44 -5.39 9.16 -2.42
CA LEU A 44 -4.62 7.99 -2.03
C LEU A 44 -5.51 6.75 -1.89
N HIS A 45 -6.66 6.88 -1.22
CA HIS A 45 -7.69 5.84 -1.15
C HIS A 45 -8.12 5.33 -2.52
N SER A 46 -8.43 6.21 -3.47
CA SER A 46 -8.93 5.82 -4.79
C SER A 46 -7.86 5.06 -5.59
N HIS A 47 -6.59 5.41 -5.41
CA HIS A 47 -5.48 4.68 -6.01
C HIS A 47 -5.37 3.25 -5.47
N HIS A 48 -5.39 3.04 -4.14
CA HIS A 48 -5.38 1.68 -3.57
C HIS A 48 -6.59 0.85 -4.00
N ALA A 49 -7.78 1.47 -4.11
CA ALA A 49 -8.95 0.81 -4.66
C ALA A 49 -8.75 0.38 -6.13
N ALA A 50 -8.08 1.21 -6.95
CA ALA A 50 -7.75 0.84 -8.32
C ALA A 50 -6.69 -0.27 -8.40
N TYR A 51 -5.71 -0.28 -7.49
CA TYR A 51 -4.66 -1.32 -7.43
C TYR A 51 -5.25 -2.67 -7.07
N GLU A 52 -6.06 -2.75 -6.00
CA GLU A 52 -6.71 -4.01 -5.62
C GLU A 52 -7.65 -4.52 -6.70
N GLN A 53 -8.40 -3.65 -7.39
CA GLN A 53 -9.28 -4.03 -8.51
C GLN A 53 -8.48 -4.55 -9.71
N THR A 54 -7.34 -3.94 -10.01
CA THR A 54 -6.46 -4.39 -11.10
C THR A 54 -5.92 -5.78 -10.82
N LEU A 55 -5.46 -6.01 -9.58
CA LEU A 55 -5.00 -7.34 -9.13
C LEU A 55 -6.15 -8.36 -9.11
N ASN A 56 -7.35 -7.94 -8.71
CA ASN A 56 -8.56 -8.76 -8.78
C ASN A 56 -8.82 -9.24 -10.22
N GLY A 57 -8.74 -8.35 -11.20
CA GLY A 57 -8.90 -8.68 -12.61
C GLY A 57 -7.89 -9.73 -13.12
N VAL A 58 -6.65 -9.66 -12.63
CA VAL A 58 -5.59 -10.65 -12.95
C VAL A 58 -5.87 -12.01 -12.29
N LEU A 59 -6.26 -12.02 -11.02
CA LEU A 59 -6.44 -13.22 -10.22
C LEU A 59 -7.77 -13.93 -10.50
N SER A 60 -8.80 -13.18 -10.90
CA SER A 60 -10.17 -13.65 -11.14
C SER A 60 -10.69 -14.43 -9.92
N LYS A 61 -11.18 -15.67 -10.12
CA LYS A 61 -11.70 -16.54 -9.05
C LYS A 61 -10.71 -16.87 -7.93
N ARG A 62 -9.42 -16.55 -8.11
CA ARG A 62 -8.36 -16.80 -7.12
C ARG A 62 -7.98 -15.54 -6.33
N ALA A 63 -8.70 -14.44 -6.53
CA ALA A 63 -8.47 -13.18 -5.82
C ALA A 63 -8.58 -13.35 -4.31
N ALA A 64 -7.83 -12.53 -3.58
CA ALA A 64 -7.97 -12.40 -2.14
C ALA A 64 -9.41 -12.00 -1.79
N LEU A 65 -10.01 -12.73 -0.84
CA LEU A 65 -11.35 -12.43 -0.33
C LEU A 65 -11.32 -11.47 0.87
N LYS A 66 -10.13 -11.23 1.43
CA LYS A 66 -9.93 -10.43 2.63
C LYS A 66 -8.64 -9.61 2.51
N ARG A 67 -8.64 -8.48 3.23
CA ARG A 67 -7.45 -7.68 3.46
C ARG A 67 -6.44 -8.41 4.34
N ASN A 68 -5.20 -7.90 4.35
CA ASN A 68 -4.16 -8.36 5.25
C ASN A 68 -4.49 -7.87 6.67
N ASP A 69 -4.92 -8.79 7.54
CA ASP A 69 -5.38 -8.46 8.89
C ASP A 69 -4.25 -7.97 9.82
N GLU A 70 -3.02 -8.47 9.62
CA GLU A 70 -1.85 -8.03 10.39
C GLU A 70 -1.53 -6.56 10.10
N ALA A 71 -1.39 -6.21 8.82
CA ALA A 71 -1.15 -4.84 8.38
C ALA A 71 -2.29 -3.93 8.82
N TYR A 72 -3.54 -4.32 8.60
CA TYR A 72 -4.69 -3.52 9.00
C TYR A 72 -4.70 -3.27 10.51
N THR A 73 -4.54 -4.31 11.33
CA THR A 73 -4.58 -4.19 12.80
C THR A 73 -3.47 -3.27 13.31
N ARG A 74 -2.24 -3.45 12.82
CA ARG A 74 -1.09 -2.61 13.17
C ARG A 74 -1.35 -1.14 12.85
N PHE A 75 -1.62 -0.84 11.58
CA PHE A 75 -1.72 0.55 11.14
C PHE A 75 -3.00 1.23 11.62
N PHE A 76 -4.10 0.49 11.81
CA PHE A 76 -5.31 1.03 12.40
C PHE A 76 -5.07 1.53 13.83
N ALA A 77 -4.36 0.73 14.63
CA ALA A 77 -3.97 1.09 15.98
C ALA A 77 -3.06 2.33 15.99
N LEU A 78 -2.03 2.38 15.13
CA LEU A 78 -1.12 3.52 15.03
C LEU A 78 -1.83 4.81 14.59
N LEU A 79 -2.74 4.71 13.61
CA LEU A 79 -3.52 5.85 13.13
C LEU A 79 -4.41 6.46 14.22
N SER A 80 -4.75 5.72 15.29
CA SER A 80 -5.54 6.28 16.40
C SER A 80 -4.81 7.42 17.14
N ASN A 81 -3.48 7.48 17.03
CA ASN A 81 -2.68 8.59 17.54
C ASN A 81 -2.58 9.72 16.51
N ALA A 82 -3.19 10.88 16.82
CA ALA A 82 -3.23 12.02 15.91
C ALA A 82 -1.85 12.63 15.62
N ASP A 83 -0.92 12.57 16.58
CA ASP A 83 0.41 13.18 16.46
C ASP A 83 1.29 12.47 15.41
N ASN A 84 1.04 11.16 15.23
CA ASN A 84 1.80 10.33 14.30
C ASN A 84 1.07 10.06 12.99
N PHE A 85 -0.01 10.79 12.69
CA PHE A 85 -0.92 10.45 11.58
C PHE A 85 -0.19 10.35 10.23
N TRP A 86 0.56 11.39 9.84
CA TRP A 86 1.27 11.41 8.56
C TRP A 86 2.43 10.41 8.53
N THR A 87 3.17 10.28 9.62
CA THR A 87 4.25 9.30 9.77
C THR A 87 3.73 7.86 9.64
N THR A 88 2.56 7.58 10.21
CA THR A 88 1.93 6.26 10.12
C THR A 88 1.49 5.93 8.69
N LEU A 89 0.95 6.90 7.95
CA LEU A 89 0.61 6.70 6.54
C LEU A 89 1.86 6.53 5.67
N LEU A 90 2.93 7.29 5.93
CA LEU A 90 4.21 7.11 5.26
C LEU A 90 4.76 5.69 5.52
N GLU A 91 4.70 5.22 6.76
CA GLU A 91 5.13 3.87 7.13
C GLU A 91 4.29 2.80 6.41
N LEU A 92 2.98 2.99 6.30
CA LEU A 92 2.09 2.11 5.52
C LEU A 92 2.52 2.02 4.04
N GLU A 93 2.73 3.17 3.38
CA GLU A 93 3.21 3.18 1.98
C GLU A 93 4.56 2.50 1.85
N ASN A 94 5.50 2.80 2.76
CA ASN A 94 6.83 2.20 2.75
C ASN A 94 6.78 0.68 2.95
N THR A 95 5.93 0.18 3.84
CA THR A 95 5.68 -1.26 4.00
C THR A 95 5.07 -1.87 2.74
N ALA A 96 4.14 -1.20 2.07
CA ALA A 96 3.58 -1.65 0.80
C ALA A 96 4.64 -1.73 -0.30
N ILE A 97 5.45 -0.69 -0.45
CA ILE A 97 6.56 -0.62 -1.42
C ILE A 97 7.57 -1.74 -1.18
N ALA A 98 8.00 -1.94 0.08
CA ALA A 98 8.95 -2.99 0.45
C ALA A 98 8.38 -4.39 0.15
N THR A 99 7.10 -4.61 0.48
CA THR A 99 6.41 -5.89 0.24
C THR A 99 6.25 -6.16 -1.25
N HIS A 100 5.82 -5.17 -2.05
CA HIS A 100 5.69 -5.33 -3.50
C HIS A 100 7.04 -5.55 -4.17
N THR A 101 8.09 -4.86 -3.74
CA THR A 101 9.45 -5.07 -4.25
C THR A 101 9.94 -6.50 -3.98
N ALA A 102 9.71 -7.02 -2.77
CA ALA A 102 10.04 -8.40 -2.44
C ALA A 102 9.23 -9.40 -3.27
N ILE A 103 7.95 -9.13 -3.54
CA ILE A 103 7.11 -9.96 -4.41
C ILE A 103 7.60 -9.93 -5.86
N ILE A 104 7.94 -8.76 -6.40
CA ILE A 104 8.45 -8.59 -7.78
C ILE A 104 9.64 -9.52 -8.03
N ALA A 105 10.55 -9.65 -7.06
CA ALA A 105 11.72 -10.51 -7.15
C ALA A 105 11.39 -12.02 -7.20
N LYS A 106 10.16 -12.41 -6.81
CA LYS A 106 9.71 -13.81 -6.70
C LYS A 106 8.72 -14.23 -7.78
N LEU A 107 8.17 -13.27 -8.55
CA LEU A 107 7.24 -13.55 -9.63
C LEU A 107 7.98 -14.18 -10.82
N GLU A 108 7.43 -15.27 -11.35
CA GLU A 108 7.89 -15.94 -12.56
C GLU A 108 7.46 -15.18 -13.82
N SER A 109 6.30 -14.53 -13.77
CA SER A 109 5.79 -13.75 -14.90
C SER A 109 6.31 -12.32 -14.92
N ALA A 110 7.17 -12.02 -15.90
CA ALA A 110 7.63 -10.65 -16.19
C ALA A 110 6.47 -9.66 -16.41
N LYS A 111 5.35 -10.11 -16.97
CA LYS A 111 4.15 -9.28 -17.16
C LYS A 111 3.55 -8.84 -15.81
N HIS A 112 3.40 -9.76 -14.87
CA HIS A 112 2.80 -9.44 -13.56
C HIS A 112 3.80 -8.71 -12.66
N ALA A 113 5.10 -9.00 -12.78
CA ALA A 113 6.15 -8.20 -12.16
C ALA A 113 6.11 -6.75 -12.65
N SER A 114 5.95 -6.53 -13.97
CA SER A 114 5.82 -5.18 -14.55
C SER A 114 4.56 -4.46 -14.07
N LEU A 115 3.44 -5.18 -13.93
CA LEU A 115 2.22 -4.62 -13.34
C LEU A 115 2.47 -4.16 -11.90
N LEU A 116 3.03 -5.01 -11.06
CA LEU A 116 3.25 -4.67 -9.65
C LEU A 116 4.28 -3.54 -9.50
N ALA A 117 5.32 -3.52 -10.33
CA ALA A 117 6.27 -2.41 -10.38
C ALA A 117 5.62 -1.06 -10.73
N SER A 118 4.60 -1.07 -11.60
CA SER A 118 3.85 0.15 -11.93
C SER A 118 3.05 0.68 -10.75
N ILE A 119 2.45 -0.20 -9.94
CA ILE A 119 1.77 0.14 -8.69
C ILE A 119 2.77 0.71 -7.67
N THR A 120 3.88 0.00 -7.45
CA THR A 120 4.96 0.40 -6.53
C THR A 120 5.52 1.78 -6.86
N THR A 121 5.65 2.11 -8.15
CA THR A 121 6.14 3.43 -8.60
C THR A 121 5.21 4.55 -8.15
N VAL A 122 3.89 4.33 -8.16
CA VAL A 122 2.93 5.34 -7.73
C VAL A 122 2.88 5.43 -6.20
N GLN A 123 2.93 4.29 -5.49
CA GLN A 123 3.05 4.28 -4.02
C GLN A 123 4.32 5.00 -3.54
N ALA A 124 5.45 4.87 -4.24
CA ALA A 124 6.67 5.62 -3.92
C ALA A 124 6.46 7.15 -4.04
N ARG A 125 5.64 7.60 -4.99
CA ARG A 125 5.26 9.02 -5.09
C ARG A 125 4.32 9.44 -3.96
N HIS A 126 3.44 8.55 -3.51
CA HIS A 126 2.62 8.77 -2.32
C HIS A 126 3.48 8.93 -1.08
N ALA A 127 4.43 8.03 -0.84
CA ALA A 127 5.40 8.11 0.24
C ALA A 127 6.18 9.43 0.22
N ALA A 128 6.74 9.81 -0.92
CA ALA A 128 7.47 11.08 -1.05
C ALA A 128 6.61 12.30 -0.71
N MET A 129 5.34 12.29 -1.12
CA MET A 129 4.39 13.36 -0.81
C MET A 129 3.93 13.35 0.66
N LEU A 130 3.78 12.19 1.29
CA LEU A 130 3.48 12.09 2.71
C LEU A 130 4.66 12.57 3.56
N ALA A 131 5.90 12.29 3.12
CA ALA A 131 7.10 12.79 3.78
C ALA A 131 7.13 14.32 3.87
N THR A 132 6.66 15.05 2.85
CA THR A 132 6.60 16.53 2.88
C THR A 132 5.59 17.07 3.89
N ARG A 133 4.64 16.25 4.36
CA ARG A 133 3.71 16.60 5.45
C ARG A 133 4.34 16.47 6.84
N ILE A 134 5.50 15.82 6.93
CA ILE A 134 6.20 15.53 8.19
C ILE A 134 7.42 16.44 8.33
N SER A 135 8.22 16.57 7.27
CA SER A 135 9.50 17.28 7.31
C SER A 135 9.91 17.77 5.91
N THR A 136 10.84 18.72 5.86
CA THR A 136 11.57 19.11 4.64
C THR A 136 12.83 18.29 4.41
N ASN A 137 13.15 17.34 5.30
CA ASN A 137 14.28 16.42 5.12
C ASN A 137 14.01 15.47 3.94
N LEU A 138 14.84 15.59 2.90
CA LEU A 138 14.75 14.77 1.70
C LEU A 138 14.98 13.27 1.98
N ASP A 139 15.77 12.92 3.00
CA ASP A 139 16.04 11.52 3.34
C ASP A 139 14.75 10.76 3.66
N LEU A 140 13.78 11.42 4.31
CA LEU A 140 12.49 10.83 4.64
C LEU A 140 11.65 10.47 3.40
N ALA A 141 11.90 11.14 2.27
CA ALA A 141 11.23 10.88 1.00
C ALA A 141 12.00 9.88 0.11
N LEU A 142 13.31 9.71 0.34
CA LEU A 142 14.18 8.85 -0.48
C LEU A 142 14.42 7.48 0.14
N GLU A 143 14.51 7.40 1.47
CA GLU A 143 14.83 6.17 2.17
C GLU A 143 13.57 5.38 2.51
N ASN A 144 13.61 4.08 2.20
CA ASN A 144 12.61 3.12 2.68
C ASN A 144 13.33 2.00 3.45
N THR A 145 13.18 2.05 4.78
CA THR A 145 13.72 1.05 5.72
C THR A 145 12.65 0.08 6.23
N ALA A 146 11.43 0.17 5.70
CA ALA A 146 10.33 -0.69 6.13
C ALA A 146 10.59 -2.15 5.76
N GLN A 147 10.17 -3.05 6.64
CA GLN A 147 10.29 -4.47 6.42
C GLN A 147 9.12 -4.98 5.57
N SER A 148 9.42 -5.83 4.60
CA SER A 148 8.42 -6.54 3.81
C SER A 148 7.58 -7.47 4.70
N LEU A 149 6.29 -7.56 4.40
CA LEU A 149 5.37 -8.50 5.05
C LEU A 149 5.47 -9.92 4.48
N VAL A 150 6.08 -10.09 3.30
CA VAL A 150 6.46 -11.41 2.80
C VAL A 150 7.90 -11.71 3.18
N ALA A 151 8.18 -12.96 3.56
CA ALA A 151 9.54 -13.41 3.85
C ALA A 151 10.48 -13.15 2.65
N PRO A 152 11.79 -12.92 2.88
CA PRO A 152 12.79 -12.80 1.82
C PRO A 152 12.87 -14.04 0.93
#